data_AF-A0A833UK99-F1
#
_entry.id   AF-A0A833UK99-F1
#
_cell.length_a   1.000
_cell.length_b   1.000
_cell.length_c   1.000
_cell.angle_alpha   90.00
_cell.angle_beta   90.00
_cell.angle_gamma   90.00
#
_symmetry.space_group_name_H-M   'P 1'
#
loop_
_entity.id
_entity.type
_entity.pdbx_description
1 polymer ?
#
loop_
_entity_poly.entity_id
_entity_poly.type
_entity_poly.pdbx_seq_one_letter_code
_entity_poly.pdbx_strand_id
1 'polypeptide(L)'
;MDQNIGFERLSALSKLEELNLDFNDFNESILPSLVKITSLKILSLRYNKITGRVPINKGFTMSKLEELYLTGNYNITDLGFICKIAISLKKLHLSDIAYLNGGINIQKLGKLKIQELYLDDIE
;
A
#
# COMPACT_ATOMS: atom_id res chain seq x y z
N MET A 1 12.11 -18.32 2.26
CA MET A 1 11.26 -18.69 1.10
C MET A 1 10.48 -17.45 0.71
N ASP A 2 10.43 -17.12 -0.57
CA ASP A 2 9.64 -15.98 -1.07
C ASP A 2 8.16 -16.28 -0.83
N GLN A 3 7.53 -15.57 0.12
CA GLN A 3 6.15 -15.83 0.52
C GLN A 3 5.12 -15.37 -0.54
N ASN A 4 5.59 -14.78 -1.65
CA ASN A 4 4.72 -14.20 -2.68
C ASN A 4 4.49 -15.12 -3.90
N ILE A 5 5.00 -16.36 -3.86
CA ILE A 5 4.85 -17.33 -4.95
C ILE A 5 3.35 -17.62 -5.15
N GLY A 6 2.81 -17.28 -6.33
CA GLY A 6 1.43 -17.55 -6.73
C GLY A 6 0.55 -16.31 -6.87
N PHE A 7 0.92 -15.18 -6.25
CA PHE A 7 0.14 -13.93 -6.36
C PHE A 7 0.12 -13.36 -7.78
N GLU A 8 1.13 -13.66 -8.60
CA GLU A 8 1.15 -13.26 -10.00
C GLU A 8 -0.01 -13.85 -10.80
N ARG A 9 -0.58 -14.98 -10.37
CA ARG A 9 -1.73 -15.63 -11.03
C ARG A 9 -3.04 -14.87 -10.81
N LEU A 10 -3.13 -14.04 -9.78
CA LEU A 10 -4.30 -13.18 -9.55
C LEU A 10 -4.49 -12.17 -10.69
N SER A 11 -3.45 -11.89 -11.48
CA SER A 11 -3.57 -11.07 -12.69
C SER A 11 -4.51 -11.65 -13.75
N ALA A 12 -4.80 -12.96 -13.70
CA ALA A 12 -5.79 -13.60 -14.56
C ALA A 12 -7.24 -13.19 -14.19
N LEU A 13 -7.47 -12.69 -12.97
CA LEU A 13 -8.77 -12.21 -12.51
C LEU A 13 -9.01 -10.78 -13.02
N SER A 14 -9.25 -10.65 -14.33
CA SER A 14 -9.35 -9.36 -15.04
C SER A 14 -10.46 -8.41 -14.57
N LYS A 15 -11.36 -8.87 -13.71
CA LYS A 15 -12.46 -8.09 -13.10
C LYS A 15 -12.27 -7.87 -11.60
N LEU A 16 -11.15 -8.29 -11.01
CA LEU A 16 -10.90 -8.12 -9.59
C LEU A 16 -10.65 -6.64 -9.27
N GLU A 17 -11.60 -5.99 -8.62
CA GLU A 17 -11.49 -4.57 -8.24
C GLU A 17 -11.09 -4.38 -6.78
N GLU A 18 -11.36 -5.36 -5.91
CA GLU A 18 -11.04 -5.30 -4.49
C GLU A 18 -10.24 -6.53 -4.07
N LEU A 19 -9.16 -6.30 -3.32
CA LEU A 19 -8.33 -7.34 -2.75
C LEU A 19 -8.00 -7.02 -1.29
N ASN A 20 -8.44 -7.90 -0.40
CA ASN A 20 -8.12 -7.83 1.02
C ASN A 20 -7.05 -8.88 1.36
N LEU A 21 -5.95 -8.41 1.94
CA LEU A 21 -4.81 -9.23 2.42
C LEU A 21 -4.45 -8.87 3.87
N ASP A 22 -5.42 -8.41 4.64
CA ASP A 22 -5.23 -8.01 6.03
C ASP A 22 -4.71 -9.16 6.89
N PHE A 23 -4.01 -8.85 7.98
CA PHE A 23 -3.55 -9.81 8.98
C PHE A 23 -2.68 -10.94 8.41
N ASN A 24 -1.72 -10.57 7.56
CA ASN A 24 -0.72 -11.48 7.01
C ASN A 24 0.69 -11.01 7.36
N ASP A 25 1.69 -11.77 6.93
CA ASP A 25 3.11 -11.45 7.12
C ASP A 25 3.75 -10.75 5.89
N PHE A 26 2.94 -10.15 5.01
CA PHE A 26 3.43 -9.57 3.77
C PHE A 26 4.27 -8.31 4.00
N ASN A 27 5.28 -8.13 3.16
CA ASN A 27 6.07 -6.90 3.07
C ASN A 27 6.04 -6.37 1.61
N GLU A 28 6.79 -5.30 1.32
CA GLU A 28 6.84 -4.69 -0.02
C GLU A 28 7.19 -5.63 -1.19
N SER A 29 7.71 -6.82 -0.93
CA SER A 29 7.96 -7.85 -1.96
C SER A 29 6.69 -8.38 -2.64
N ILE A 30 5.50 -8.16 -2.07
CA ILE A 30 4.22 -8.53 -2.71
C ILE A 30 3.82 -7.57 -3.85
N LEU A 31 4.28 -6.31 -3.80
CA LEU A 31 3.86 -5.25 -4.73
C LEU A 31 4.08 -5.58 -6.22
N PRO A 32 5.22 -6.20 -6.65
CA PRO A 32 5.42 -6.59 -8.04
C PRO A 32 4.37 -7.56 -8.59
N SER A 33 3.78 -8.39 -7.73
CA SER A 33 2.69 -9.29 -8.11
C SER A 33 1.35 -8.56 -8.19
N LEU A 34 1.06 -7.69 -7.21
CA LEU A 34 -0.20 -6.94 -7.15
C LEU A 34 -0.34 -5.91 -8.28
N VAL A 35 0.76 -5.30 -8.73
CA VAL A 35 0.75 -4.36 -9.87
C VAL A 35 0.27 -5.00 -11.17
N LYS A 36 0.37 -6.34 -11.30
CA LYS A 36 -0.15 -7.06 -12.48
C LYS A 36 -1.67 -7.14 -12.50
N ILE A 37 -2.36 -6.87 -11.38
CA ILE A 37 -3.82 -6.86 -11.27
C ILE A 37 -4.32 -5.47 -11.70
N THR A 38 -4.34 -5.23 -13.00
CA THR A 38 -4.61 -3.88 -13.57
C THR A 38 -6.04 -3.39 -13.39
N SER A 39 -6.96 -4.23 -12.91
CA SER A 39 -8.34 -3.88 -12.55
C SER A 39 -8.49 -3.37 -11.11
N LEU A 40 -7.46 -3.53 -10.27
CA LEU A 40 -7.57 -3.29 -8.84
C LEU A 40 -7.81 -1.80 -8.52
N LYS A 41 -8.85 -1.54 -7.72
CA LYS A 41 -9.26 -0.23 -7.21
C LYS A 41 -9.09 -0.11 -5.70
N ILE A 42 -9.31 -1.20 -4.96
CA ILE A 42 -9.24 -1.24 -3.51
C ILE A 42 -8.22 -2.29 -3.09
N LEU A 43 -7.23 -1.89 -2.30
CA LEU A 43 -6.24 -2.79 -1.73
C LEU A 43 -6.14 -2.59 -0.23
N SER A 44 -6.39 -3.66 0.51
CA SER A 44 -6.21 -3.69 1.96
C SER A 44 -5.03 -4.54 2.35
N LEU A 45 -4.07 -3.93 3.06
CA LEU A 45 -2.85 -4.55 3.60
C LEU A 45 -2.74 -4.23 5.10
N ARG A 46 -3.86 -4.15 5.82
CA ARG A 46 -3.86 -3.81 7.25
C ARG A 46 -3.15 -4.90 8.04
N TYR A 47 -2.48 -4.50 9.12
CA TYR A 47 -1.76 -5.41 10.02
C TYR A 47 -0.85 -6.38 9.27
N ASN A 48 0.05 -5.83 8.44
CA ASN A 48 1.10 -6.54 7.72
C ASN A 48 2.48 -6.00 8.15
N LYS A 49 3.54 -6.37 7.42
CA LYS A 49 4.94 -6.00 7.68
C LYS A 49 5.49 -5.04 6.62
N ILE A 50 4.67 -4.13 6.10
CA ILE A 50 5.12 -3.10 5.15
C ILE A 50 6.08 -2.13 5.84
N THR A 51 7.23 -1.86 5.22
CA THR A 51 8.24 -0.95 5.79
C THR A 51 8.42 0.36 5.00
N GLY A 52 7.87 0.40 3.79
CA GLY A 52 8.05 1.51 2.85
C GLY A 52 9.39 1.48 2.09
N ARG A 53 10.26 0.50 2.35
CA ARG A 53 11.55 0.31 1.66
C ARG A 53 11.39 -0.41 0.33
N VAL A 54 10.54 0.14 -0.54
CA VAL A 54 10.30 -0.44 -1.87
C VAL A 54 11.56 -0.27 -2.74
N PRO A 55 12.09 -1.33 -3.38
CA PRO A 55 13.19 -1.19 -4.33
C PRO A 55 12.77 -0.27 -5.49
N ILE A 56 13.37 0.92 -5.53
CA ILE A 56 12.92 2.09 -6.29
C ILE A 56 13.07 1.91 -7.82
N ASN A 57 13.67 0.82 -8.26
CA ASN A 57 14.26 0.71 -9.59
C ASN A 57 13.35 0.10 -10.67
N LYS A 58 12.07 -0.15 -10.40
CA LYS A 58 11.20 -0.91 -11.34
C LYS A 58 9.87 -0.25 -11.77
N GLY A 59 9.59 1.00 -11.42
CA GLY A 59 8.49 1.76 -12.04
C GLY A 59 7.09 1.10 -11.96
N PHE A 60 6.83 0.30 -10.92
CA PHE A 60 5.57 -0.40 -10.77
C PHE A 60 4.48 0.56 -10.25
N THR A 61 3.41 0.75 -11.03
CA THR A 61 2.31 1.67 -10.72
C THR A 61 0.97 0.94 -10.81
N MET A 62 0.13 1.08 -9.78
CA MET A 62 -1.26 0.65 -9.75
C MET A 62 -2.15 1.83 -10.18
N SER A 63 -2.25 2.06 -11.49
CA SER A 63 -2.87 3.26 -12.06
C SER A 63 -4.38 3.39 -11.81
N LYS A 64 -5.06 2.33 -11.38
CA LYS A 64 -6.49 2.36 -11.02
C LYS A 64 -6.74 2.28 -9.52
N LEU A 65 -5.70 2.18 -8.69
CA LEU A 65 -5.88 2.07 -7.25
C LEU A 65 -6.43 3.39 -6.69
N GLU A 66 -7.61 3.32 -6.10
CA GLU A 66 -8.35 4.44 -5.53
C GLU A 66 -8.32 4.41 -4.00
N GLU A 67 -8.29 3.23 -3.38
CA GLU A 67 -8.29 3.09 -1.92
C GLU A 67 -7.16 2.16 -1.46
N LEU A 68 -6.40 2.62 -0.47
CA LEU A 68 -5.27 1.89 0.11
C LEU A 68 -5.35 1.92 1.63
N TYR A 69 -5.38 0.73 2.23
CA TYR A 69 -5.42 0.57 3.68
C TYR A 69 -4.09 -0.02 4.17
N LEU A 70 -3.36 0.76 4.96
CA LEU A 70 -2.07 0.39 5.55
C LEU A 70 -2.10 0.42 7.08
N THR A 71 -3.30 0.48 7.68
CA THR A 71 -3.47 0.51 9.14
C THR A 71 -2.69 -0.59 9.83
N GLY A 72 -2.03 -0.29 10.95
CA GLY A 72 -1.32 -1.30 11.73
C GLY A 72 -0.04 -1.84 11.08
N ASN A 73 0.52 -1.15 10.07
CA ASN A 73 1.86 -1.44 9.56
C ASN A 73 2.90 -0.62 10.34
N TYR A 74 3.21 -1.07 11.54
CA TYR A 74 4.06 -0.36 12.51
C TYR A 74 5.50 -0.13 12.05
N ASN A 75 5.97 -0.81 11.01
CA ASN A 75 7.36 -0.70 10.54
C ASN A 75 7.53 0.27 9.36
N ILE A 76 6.48 0.98 8.94
CA ILE A 76 6.59 1.98 7.86
C ILE A 76 7.56 3.09 8.29
N THR A 77 8.58 3.32 7.47
CA THR A 77 9.60 4.38 7.70
C THR A 77 9.64 5.42 6.59
N ASP A 78 9.05 5.13 5.43
CA ASP A 78 8.93 6.05 4.31
C ASP A 78 7.54 5.95 3.69
N LEU A 79 6.82 7.06 3.56
CA LEU A 79 5.54 7.14 2.85
C LEU A 79 5.69 7.51 1.37
N GLY A 80 6.87 7.94 0.95
CA GLY A 80 7.14 8.37 -0.43
C GLY A 80 6.94 7.26 -1.47
N PHE A 81 6.92 5.99 -1.08
CA PHE A 81 6.58 4.90 -1.99
C PHE A 81 5.13 4.96 -2.47
N ILE A 82 4.20 5.45 -1.65
CA ILE A 82 2.77 5.54 -1.98
C ILE A 82 2.60 6.43 -3.21
N CYS A 83 3.30 7.57 -3.23
CA CYS A 83 3.34 8.49 -4.38
C CYS A 83 3.89 7.88 -5.67
N LYS A 84 4.63 6.78 -5.58
CA LYS A 84 5.17 6.06 -6.74
C LYS A 84 4.21 4.99 -7.24
N ILE A 85 3.54 4.28 -6.33
CA ILE A 85 2.71 3.12 -6.69
C ILE A 85 1.24 3.47 -6.91
N ALA A 86 0.70 4.49 -6.25
CA ALA A 86 -0.74 4.75 -6.18
C ALA A 86 -1.05 6.19 -6.62
N ILE A 87 -0.86 6.48 -7.90
CA ILE A 87 -1.00 7.83 -8.46
C ILE A 87 -2.46 8.31 -8.56
N SER A 88 -3.42 7.39 -8.56
CA SER A 88 -4.86 7.66 -8.69
C SER A 88 -5.59 7.59 -7.35
N LEU A 89 -4.85 7.53 -6.25
CA LEU A 89 -5.38 7.30 -4.92
C LEU A 89 -6.31 8.43 -4.49
N LYS A 90 -7.48 8.05 -3.98
CA LYS A 90 -8.50 8.94 -3.43
C LYS A 90 -8.57 8.80 -1.91
N LYS A 91 -8.42 7.59 -1.37
CA LYS A 91 -8.51 7.32 0.07
C LYS A 91 -7.29 6.60 0.57
N LEU A 92 -6.76 7.06 1.70
CA LEU A 92 -5.57 6.51 2.31
C LEU A 92 -5.78 6.35 3.82
N HIS A 93 -5.68 5.11 4.31
CA HIS A 93 -5.75 4.78 5.73
C HIS A 93 -4.36 4.45 6.27
N LEU A 94 -3.89 5.27 7.22
CA LEU A 94 -2.57 5.21 7.85
C LEU A 94 -2.66 5.20 9.38
N SER A 95 -3.83 4.90 9.95
CA SER A 95 -4.01 4.68 11.39
C SER A 95 -3.03 3.64 11.94
N ASP A 96 -2.61 3.77 13.19
CA ASP A 96 -1.73 2.79 13.85
C ASP A 96 -0.41 2.48 13.08
N ILE A 97 0.14 3.45 12.36
CA ILE A 97 1.52 3.34 11.86
C ILE A 97 2.47 4.01 12.86
N ALA A 98 3.68 3.48 13.06
CA ALA A 98 4.55 3.97 14.13
C ALA A 98 4.91 5.45 13.96
N TYR A 99 4.51 6.24 14.95
CA TYR A 99 4.91 7.64 15.19
C TYR A 99 4.76 8.59 13.99
N LEU A 100 3.51 8.88 13.61
CA LEU A 100 3.17 10.11 12.89
C LEU A 100 3.71 11.36 13.63
N ASN A 101 3.87 11.30 14.95
CA ASN A 101 4.34 12.38 15.81
C ASN A 101 5.87 12.42 16.09
N GLY A 102 6.71 11.65 15.39
CA GLY A 102 8.16 11.62 15.74
C GLY A 102 9.18 11.22 14.68
N GLY A 103 8.78 10.78 13.48
CA GLY A 103 9.78 10.35 12.48
C GLY A 103 9.31 10.16 11.04
N ILE A 104 8.02 9.90 10.80
CA ILE A 104 7.52 9.71 9.43
C ILE A 104 7.22 11.06 8.78
N ASN A 105 7.91 11.34 7.67
CA ASN A 105 7.70 12.58 6.91
C ASN A 105 6.43 12.50 6.04
N ILE A 106 5.30 12.95 6.61
CA ILE A 106 4.00 13.04 5.91
C ILE A 106 4.01 14.02 4.73
N GLN A 107 4.94 14.99 4.68
CA GLN A 107 5.01 15.94 3.56
C GLN A 107 5.30 15.24 2.23
N LYS A 108 5.88 14.03 2.27
CA LYS A 108 6.07 13.19 1.08
C LYS A 108 4.75 12.84 0.38
N LEU A 109 3.62 12.83 1.11
CA LEU A 109 2.29 12.61 0.56
C LEU A 109 1.76 13.82 -0.23
N GLY A 110 2.36 15.00 -0.12
CA GLY A 110 1.85 16.24 -0.74
C GLY A 110 1.76 16.24 -2.28
N LYS A 111 2.25 15.18 -2.93
CA LYS A 111 2.07 14.95 -4.38
C LYS A 111 0.79 14.20 -4.72
N LEU A 112 0.19 13.50 -3.76
CA LEU A 112 -1.06 12.77 -3.96
C LEU A 112 -2.22 13.76 -3.98
N LYS A 113 -3.24 13.43 -4.77
CA LYS A 113 -4.50 14.16 -4.85
C LYS A 113 -5.62 13.38 -4.14
N ILE A 114 -5.38 13.04 -2.87
CA ILE A 114 -6.35 12.28 -2.06
C ILE A 114 -7.52 13.16 -1.62
N GLN A 115 -8.68 12.53 -1.45
CA GLN A 115 -9.92 13.09 -0.94
C GLN A 115 -10.06 12.84 0.56
N GLU A 116 -9.61 11.67 1.02
CA GLU A 116 -9.75 11.23 2.41
C GLU A 116 -8.43 10.66 2.93
N LEU A 117 -8.06 11.09 4.13
CA LEU A 117 -6.85 10.66 4.83
C LEU A 117 -7.19 10.34 6.28
N TYR A 118 -6.93 9.11 6.71
CA TYR A 118 -7.20 8.63 8.07
C TYR A 118 -5.88 8.39 8.79
N LEU A 119 -5.70 9.04 9.96
CA LEU A 119 -4.46 9.07 10.73
C LEU A 119 -4.64 8.72 12.20
N ASP A 120 -5.83 8.28 12.60
CA ASP A 120 -6.14 8.07 14.01
C ASP A 120 -5.24 6.98 14.61
N ASP A 121 -4.64 7.26 15.77
CA ASP A 121 -4.00 6.25 16.61
C ASP A 121 -5.09 5.63 17.49
N ILE A 122 -5.22 4.30 17.51
CA ILE A 122 -6.11 3.63 18.48
C ILE A 122 -5.41 3.66 19.84
N GLU A 123 -6.00 4.40 20.78
CA GLU A 123 -5.61 4.42 22.22
C GLU A 123 -5.73 3.04 22.89
#